data_AF-A0A925QS44-F1
#
_entry.id   AF-A0A925QS44-F1
#
_cell.length_a   1.000
_cell.length_b   1.000
_cell.length_c   1.000
_cell.angle_alpha   90.00
_cell.angle_beta   90.00
_cell.angle_gamma   90.00
#
_symmetry.space_group_name_H-M   'P 1'
#
loop_
_entity.id
_entity.type
_entity.pdbx_description
1 polymer ?
#
loop_
_entity_poly.entity_id
_entity_poly.type
_entity_poly.pdbx_seq_one_letter_code
_entity_poly.pdbx_strand_id
1 'polypeptide(L)' 'MRIVNLATAKARLSELIHHAENGEEILITRHGQPVVRLA' A
#
# COMPACT_ATOMS: atom_id res chain seq x y z
N MET A 1 -8.54 -1.97 5.52
CA MET A 1 -7.12 -1.93 5.89
C MET A 1 -6.38 -3.10 5.24
N ARG A 2 -5.56 -2.82 4.23
CA ARG A 2 -4.80 -3.82 3.46
C ARG A 2 -3.31 -3.65 3.69
N ILE A 3 -2.59 -4.74 3.94
CA ILE A 3 -1.13 -4.70 4.15
C ILE A 3 -0.43 -5.28 2.93
N VAL A 4 0.50 -4.52 2.34
CA VAL A 4 1.28 -4.96 1.18
C VAL A 4 2.77 -4.77 1.45
N ASN A 5 3.60 -5.65 0.93
CA ASN A 5 5.05 -5.42 0.98
C ASN A 5 5.47 -4.42 -0.12
N LEU A 6 6.63 -3.81 0.04
CA LEU A 6 7.16 -2.81 -0.87
C LEU A 6 7.39 -3.33 -2.30
N ALA A 7 7.74 -4.60 -2.48
CA ALA A 7 7.96 -5.16 -3.81
C ALA A 7 6.64 -5.22 -4.60
N THR A 8 5.56 -5.69 -3.96
CA THR A 8 4.21 -5.66 -4.51
C THR A 8 3.73 -4.23 -4.74
N ALA A 9 3.99 -3.34 -3.79
CA ALA A 9 3.58 -1.94 -3.91
C ALA A 9 4.24 -1.23 -5.10
N LYS A 10 5.52 -1.48 -5.37
CA LYS A 10 6.23 -0.96 -6.55
C LYS A 10 5.62 -1.45 -7.87
N ALA A 11 5.24 -2.71 -7.94
CA ALA A 11 4.71 -3.31 -9.16
C ALA A 11 3.28 -2.85 -9.48
N ARG A 12 2.51 -2.43 -8.48
CA ARG A 12 1.07 -2.12 -8.62
C ARG A 12 0.67 -0.80 -7.98
N LEU A 13 1.58 0.17 -7.96
CA LEU A 13 1.37 1.42 -7.23
C LEU A 13 0.10 2.15 -7.71
N SER A 14 -0.14 2.20 -9.02
CA SER A 14 -1.33 2.86 -9.58
C SER A 14 -2.64 2.22 -9.09
N GLU A 15 -2.69 0.89 -8.97
CA GLU A 15 -3.87 0.18 -8.44
C GLU A 15 -4.07 0.52 -6.96
N LEU A 16 -2.99 0.50 -6.18
CA LEU A 16 -3.05 0.83 -4.75
C LEU A 16 -3.46 2.28 -4.52
N ILE A 17 -3.02 3.22 -5.36
CA ILE A 17 -3.47 4.61 -5.31
C ILE A 17 -4.96 4.69 -5.57
N HIS A 18 -5.47 4.02 -6.61
CA HIS A 18 -6.90 4.03 -6.91
C HIS A 18 -7.74 3.49 -5.75
N HIS A 19 -7.30 2.42 -5.11
CA HIS A 19 -7.97 1.88 -3.92
C HIS A 19 -7.93 2.88 -2.74
N ALA A 20 -6.80 3.55 -2.52
CA ALA A 20 -6.69 4.60 -1.50
C ALA A 20 -7.61 5.79 -1.77
N GLU A 21 -7.68 6.26 -3.03
CA GLU A 21 -8.60 7.34 -3.44
C GLU A 21 -10.08 6.98 -3.20
N ASN A 22 -10.43 5.70 -3.26
CA ASN A 22 -11.76 5.21 -2.93
C ASN A 22 -11.99 4.99 -1.41
N GLY A 23 -11.02 5.38 -0.57
CA GLY A 23 -11.12 5.31 0.89
C GLY A 23 -10.56 4.03 1.51
N GLU A 24 -9.86 3.19 0.75
CA GLU A 24 -9.20 2.00 1.32
C GLU A 24 -7.86 2.36 1.98
N GLU A 25 -7.75 2.14 3.29
CA GLU A 25 -6.45 2.30 3.97
C GLU A 25 -5.49 1.17 3.59
N ILE A 26 -4.31 1.54 3.07
CA ILE A 26 -3.26 0.59 2.64
C ILE A 26 -1.97 0.87 3.41
N LEU A 27 -1.44 -0.16 4.07
CA LEU A 27 -0.17 -0.13 4.79
C LEU A 27 0.91 -0.84 3.98
N ILE A 28 1.91 -0.09 3.51
CA ILE A 28 3.07 -0.64 2.84
C ILE A 28 4.13 -0.99 3.90
N THR A 29 4.67 -2.20 3.82
CA THR A 29 5.72 -2.71 4.70
C THR A 29 7.01 -2.99 3.92
N ARG A 30 8.16 -2.82 4.59
CA ARG A 30 9.47 -3.24 4.11
C ARG A 30 10.07 -4.19 5.15
N HIS A 31 10.40 -5.42 4.74
CA HIS A 31 10.88 -6.47 5.65
C HIS A 31 9.97 -6.66 6.88
N GLY A 32 8.64 -6.57 6.68
CA GLY A 32 7.64 -6.70 7.73
C GLY A 32 7.42 -5.44 8.59
N GLN A 33 8.24 -4.40 8.42
CA GLN A 33 8.07 -3.14 9.14
C GLN A 33 7.22 -2.15 8.34
N PRO A 34 6.20 -1.51 8.95
CA PRO A 34 5.41 -0.48 8.27
C PRO A 34 6.27 0.73 7.91
N VAL A 35 6.17 1.19 6.67
CA VAL A 35 6.97 2.32 6.17
C VAL A 35 6.12 3.44 5.57
N VAL A 36 4.94 3.13 5.02
CA VAL A 36 4.06 4.11 4.39
C VAL A 36 2.61 3.67 4.60
N ARG A 37 1.71 4.62 4.85
CA ARG A 37 0.27 4.42 4.77
C ARG A 37 -0.29 5.28 3.62
N LEU A 38 -1.11 4.69 2.78
CA LEU A 38 -1.94 5.37 1.79
C LEU A 38 -3.37 5.43 2.33
N ALA A 39 -4.00 6.61 2.23
CA ALA A 39 -5.36 6.92 2.65
C ALA A 39 -5.88 8.12 1.85
#